data_AF-A0A9D8CXT8-F1
#
_entry.id   AF-A0A9D8CXT8-F1
#
_cell.length_a   1.000
_cell.length_b   1.000
_cell.length_c   1.000
_cell.angle_alpha   90.00
_cell.angle_beta   90.00
_cell.angle_gamma   90.00
#
_symmetry.space_group_name_H-M   'P 1'
#
loop_
_entity.id
_entity.type
_entity.pdbx_description
1 polymer ?
#
loop_
_entity_poly.entity_id
_entity_poly.type
_entity_poly.pdbx_seq_one_letter_code
_entity_poly.pdbx_strand_id
1 'polypeptide(L)'
;MTAVFTIAADRRFADALAIGVLAEHRRDPLALADLLILVPTRRSVRALRDAFLRACGGKPTILPRLAPLGDVDDGEWDAVVGEEDALGLPPAVAPAEREALLAQLVGAFADDRGQPIAQSPAQALRLARELGGLLDELAIENVAFDRLESLVEGNFASHWQRTVRFLAIVGEAWPKILTERGQIDAIDRRTRAIRARAARWRGRPPATPVIAAGSTGSQPATRELLAVIADLPHGRIVVPG
;
A
#
# COMPACT_ATOMS: atom_id res chain seq x y z
N MET A 1 27.17 8.32 1.83
CA MET A 1 27.38 7.25 0.83
C MET A 1 26.09 7.11 0.04
N THR A 2 26.16 6.91 -1.28
CA THR A 2 24.99 6.92 -2.16
C THR A 2 24.01 5.80 -1.78
N ALA A 3 22.83 6.18 -1.30
CA ALA A 3 21.79 5.23 -0.86
C ALA A 3 20.96 4.67 -2.02
N VAL A 4 21.15 5.13 -3.25
CA VAL A 4 20.36 4.76 -4.42
C VAL A 4 21.23 4.09 -5.47
N PHE A 5 20.78 2.92 -5.92
CA PHE A 5 21.41 2.08 -6.93
C PHE A 5 20.42 1.79 -8.05
N THR A 6 20.96 1.40 -9.21
CA THR A 6 20.15 1.02 -10.36
C THR A 6 20.57 -0.33 -10.93
N ILE A 7 19.62 -1.07 -11.47
CA ILE A 7 19.87 -2.25 -12.31
C ILE A 7 19.37 -1.92 -13.71
N ALA A 8 20.27 -2.03 -14.70
CA ALA A 8 19.97 -1.72 -16.09
C ALA A 8 18.82 -2.57 -16.67
N ALA A 9 18.00 -1.95 -17.54
CA ALA A 9 16.83 -2.54 -18.19
C ALA A 9 17.09 -3.87 -18.92
N ASP A 10 18.30 -4.08 -19.43
CA ASP A 10 18.70 -5.29 -20.16
C ASP A 10 18.91 -6.50 -19.23
N ARG A 11 18.94 -6.27 -17.91
CA ARG A 11 19.13 -7.31 -16.90
C ARG A 11 17.81 -7.71 -16.26
N ARG A 12 17.70 -9.00 -15.93
CA ARG A 12 16.61 -9.51 -15.10
C ARG A 12 16.78 -8.96 -13.68
N PHE A 13 15.96 -7.98 -13.32
CA PHE A 13 16.08 -7.21 -12.07
C PHE A 13 16.28 -8.09 -10.83
N ALA A 14 15.39 -9.06 -10.61
CA ALA A 14 15.46 -9.95 -9.46
C ALA A 14 16.73 -10.82 -9.43
N ASP A 15 17.16 -11.34 -10.58
CA ASP A 15 18.38 -12.15 -10.69
C ASP A 15 19.63 -11.32 -10.41
N ALA A 16 19.72 -10.13 -11.00
CA ALA A 16 20.84 -9.22 -10.77
C ALA A 16 20.93 -8.77 -9.31
N LEU A 17 19.79 -8.46 -8.68
CA LEU A 17 19.73 -8.12 -7.25
C LEU A 17 20.20 -9.29 -6.38
N ALA A 18 19.68 -10.49 -6.61
CA ALA A 18 20.05 -11.67 -5.83
C ALA A 18 21.55 -11.99 -5.94
N ILE A 19 22.10 -11.94 -7.16
CA ILE A 19 23.54 -12.16 -7.39
C ILE A 19 24.38 -11.11 -6.64
N GLY A 20 23.99 -9.84 -6.70
CA GLY A 20 24.68 -8.75 -6.00
C GLY A 20 24.67 -8.94 -4.48
N VAL A 21 23.48 -9.18 -3.90
CA VAL A 21 23.31 -9.42 -2.47
C VAL A 21 24.12 -10.64 -2.00
N LEU A 22 24.07 -11.75 -2.73
CA LEU A 22 24.87 -12.95 -2.41
C LEU A 22 26.37 -12.67 -2.50
N ALA A 23 26.82 -11.87 -3.47
CA ALA A 23 28.23 -11.52 -3.62
C ALA A 23 28.76 -10.72 -2.42
N GLU A 24 27.97 -9.79 -1.88
CA GLU A 24 28.32 -9.00 -0.69
C GLU A 24 28.44 -9.87 0.57
N HIS A 25 27.62 -10.91 0.70
CA HIS A 25 27.53 -11.74 1.91
C HIS A 25 28.29 -13.07 1.80
N ARG A 26 29.17 -13.26 0.80
CA ARG A 26 29.88 -14.54 0.59
C ARG A 26 30.70 -15.01 1.80
N ARG A 27 31.25 -14.08 2.57
CA ARG A 27 32.11 -14.37 3.72
C ARG A 27 31.33 -14.71 4.98
N ASP A 28 30.07 -14.28 5.06
CA ASP A 28 29.18 -14.55 6.17
C ASP A 28 27.74 -14.79 5.64
N PRO A 29 27.42 -16.04 5.24
CA PRO A 29 26.09 -16.37 4.74
C PRO A 29 24.98 -16.22 5.79
N LEU A 30 25.31 -16.23 7.10
CA LEU A 30 24.31 -16.09 8.16
C LEU A 30 23.81 -14.64 8.23
N ALA A 31 24.66 -13.66 7.93
CA ALA A 31 24.28 -12.25 7.84
C ALA A 31 23.17 -11.97 6.80
N LEU A 32 22.90 -12.89 5.86
CA LEU A 32 21.73 -12.78 4.99
C LEU A 32 20.42 -12.78 5.77
N ALA A 33 20.30 -13.56 6.85
CA ALA A 33 19.07 -13.62 7.65
C ALA A 33 18.75 -12.28 8.32
N ASP A 34 19.77 -11.47 8.60
CA ASP A 34 19.63 -10.15 9.21
C ASP A 34 19.23 -9.07 8.21
N LEU A 35 19.25 -9.35 6.90
CA LEU A 35 18.89 -8.39 5.85
C LEU A 35 17.39 -8.38 5.58
N LEU A 36 16.79 -7.19 5.57
CA LEU A 36 15.41 -6.97 5.14
C LEU A 36 15.37 -6.42 3.72
N ILE A 37 14.71 -7.12 2.79
CA ILE A 37 14.45 -6.62 1.44
C ILE A 37 12.96 -6.39 1.24
N LEU A 38 12.60 -5.13 1.05
CA LEU A 38 11.26 -4.67 0.72
C LEU A 38 11.09 -4.59 -0.79
N VAL A 39 10.06 -5.23 -1.33
CA VAL A 39 9.76 -5.28 -2.77
C VAL A 39 8.32 -4.86 -3.06
N PRO A 40 7.91 -4.49 -4.28
CA PRO A 40 6.62 -3.82 -4.47
C PRO A 40 5.39 -4.68 -4.14
N THR A 41 5.45 -5.98 -4.41
CA THR A 41 4.30 -6.89 -4.33
C THR A 41 4.67 -8.28 -3.78
N ARG A 42 3.69 -9.07 -3.35
CA ARG A 42 3.88 -10.49 -3.01
C ARG A 42 4.45 -11.30 -4.18
N ARG A 43 4.05 -10.94 -5.41
CA ARG A 43 4.61 -11.56 -6.62
C ARG A 43 6.11 -11.27 -6.75
N SER A 44 6.54 -10.05 -6.43
CA SER A 44 7.96 -9.67 -6.42
C SER A 44 8.73 -10.43 -5.35
N VAL A 45 8.13 -10.69 -4.17
CA VAL A 45 8.75 -11.55 -3.15
C VAL A 45 9.03 -12.94 -3.71
N ARG A 46 8.02 -13.57 -4.33
CA ARG A 46 8.18 -14.91 -4.95
C ARG A 46 9.26 -14.90 -6.03
N ALA A 47 9.22 -13.92 -6.93
CA ALA A 47 10.21 -13.79 -8.01
C ALA A 47 11.65 -13.62 -7.47
N LEU A 48 11.82 -12.88 -6.37
CA LEU A 48 13.12 -12.70 -5.73
C LEU A 48 13.59 -13.97 -5.03
N ARG A 49 12.71 -14.73 -4.36
CA ARG A 49 13.05 -16.05 -3.81
C ARG A 49 13.57 -16.99 -4.89
N ASP A 50 12.89 -17.07 -6.03
CA ASP A 50 13.32 -17.91 -7.14
C ASP A 50 14.65 -17.44 -7.73
N ALA A 51 14.91 -16.13 -7.74
CA ALA A 51 16.19 -15.57 -8.16
C ALA A 51 17.35 -15.97 -7.24
N PHE A 52 17.15 -15.93 -5.92
CA PHE A 52 18.14 -16.45 -4.96
C PHE A 52 18.43 -17.94 -5.18
N LEU A 53 17.39 -18.76 -5.40
CA LEU A 53 17.55 -20.19 -5.67
C LEU A 53 18.34 -20.44 -6.96
N ARG A 54 18.04 -19.72 -8.04
CA ARG A 54 18.80 -19.80 -9.30
C ARG A 54 20.26 -19.39 -9.10
N ALA A 55 20.50 -18.29 -8.38
CA ALA A 55 21.84 -17.78 -8.13
C ALA A 55 22.70 -18.74 -7.27
N CYS A 56 22.07 -19.57 -6.43
CA CYS A 56 22.75 -20.61 -5.65
C CYS A 56 22.88 -21.95 -6.39
N GLY A 57 22.51 -22.02 -7.67
CA GLY A 57 22.54 -23.27 -8.45
C GLY A 57 21.56 -24.32 -7.91
N GLY A 58 20.43 -23.90 -7.34
CA GLY A 58 19.42 -24.77 -6.74
C GLY A 58 19.78 -25.34 -5.37
N LYS A 59 20.94 -24.99 -4.80
CA LYS A 59 21.32 -25.41 -3.45
C LYS A 59 20.48 -24.67 -2.40
N PRO A 60 20.02 -25.36 -1.34
CA PRO A 60 19.40 -24.68 -0.20
C PRO A 60 20.33 -23.62 0.38
N THR A 61 19.77 -22.44 0.65
CA THR A 61 20.50 -21.31 1.23
C THR A 61 19.63 -20.61 2.27
N ILE A 62 20.26 -19.86 3.16
CA ILE A 62 19.60 -18.88 3.99
C ILE A 62 19.14 -17.73 3.09
N LEU A 63 17.90 -17.29 3.28
CA LEU A 63 17.32 -16.17 2.56
C LEU A 63 17.25 -14.95 3.46
N PRO A 64 17.38 -13.75 2.89
CA PRO A 64 16.99 -12.55 3.58
C PRO A 64 15.50 -12.54 3.90
N ARG A 65 15.13 -11.71 4.87
CA ARG A 65 13.73 -11.42 5.19
C ARG A 65 13.15 -10.62 4.04
N LEU A 66 12.12 -11.16 3.38
CA LEU A 66 11.51 -10.56 2.21
C LEU A 66 10.08 -10.13 2.52
N ALA A 67 9.75 -8.86 2.29
CA ALA A 67 8.42 -8.32 2.58
C ALA A 67 7.89 -7.42 1.43
N PRO A 68 6.58 -7.45 1.12
CA PRO A 68 6.00 -6.59 0.11
C PRO A 68 5.68 -5.19 0.66
N LEU A 69 6.11 -4.09 0.03
CA LEU A 69 5.91 -2.70 0.47
C LEU A 69 4.45 -2.31 0.76
N GLY A 70 3.47 -2.98 0.13
CA GLY A 70 2.07 -2.61 0.35
C GLY A 70 1.04 -3.74 0.31
N ASP A 71 1.46 -4.99 0.16
CA ASP A 71 0.51 -6.12 0.13
C ASP A 71 0.61 -6.90 1.43
N VAL A 72 0.33 -6.19 2.52
CA VAL A 72 0.63 -6.56 3.89
C VAL A 72 -0.67 -6.86 4.62
N ASP A 73 -0.84 -8.10 5.06
CA ASP A 73 -1.66 -8.33 6.24
C ASP A 73 -0.75 -8.02 7.43
N ASP A 74 -1.16 -7.18 8.39
CA ASP A 74 -0.22 -6.58 9.36
C ASP A 74 0.57 -7.65 10.14
N GLY A 75 -0.04 -8.80 10.40
CA GLY A 75 0.61 -9.93 11.05
C GLY A 75 1.80 -10.52 10.27
N GLU A 76 1.76 -10.50 8.93
CA GLU A 76 2.87 -10.98 8.10
C GLU A 76 4.05 -10.00 8.11
N TRP A 77 3.81 -8.68 8.06
CA TRP A 77 4.92 -7.72 8.12
C TRP A 77 5.51 -7.57 9.49
N ASP A 78 4.70 -7.53 10.55
CA ASP A 78 5.24 -7.32 11.89
C ASP A 78 6.08 -8.52 12.33
N ALA A 79 5.68 -9.74 11.95
CA ALA A 79 6.52 -10.93 12.05
C ALA A 79 7.79 -10.84 11.19
N VAL A 80 7.68 -10.37 9.94
CA VAL A 80 8.81 -10.28 9.00
C VAL A 80 9.74 -9.11 9.31
N VAL A 81 9.33 -8.06 10.02
CA VAL A 81 10.16 -6.92 10.43
C VAL A 81 10.58 -7.02 11.90
N GLY A 82 10.01 -7.96 12.67
CA GLY A 82 10.44 -8.28 14.03
C GLY A 82 10.06 -7.18 15.01
N GLU A 83 8.94 -6.53 14.74
CA GLU A 83 8.43 -5.39 15.50
C GLU A 83 7.15 -5.82 16.21
N GLU A 84 7.23 -6.07 17.51
CA GLU A 84 6.11 -6.59 18.32
C GLU A 84 5.03 -5.56 18.65
N ASP A 85 5.32 -4.27 18.42
CA ASP A 85 4.43 -3.17 18.76
C ASP A 85 3.43 -2.94 17.62
N ALA A 86 2.19 -3.39 17.82
CA ALA A 86 1.12 -3.23 16.86
C ALA A 86 0.92 -1.74 16.55
N LEU A 87 0.79 -1.39 15.26
CA LEU A 87 0.68 0.00 14.78
C LEU A 87 -0.59 0.74 15.29
N GLY A 88 -1.38 0.14 16.19
CA GLY A 88 -2.58 0.72 16.80
C GLY A 88 -3.71 1.02 15.81
N LEU A 89 -3.59 0.54 14.56
CA LEU A 89 -4.56 0.79 13.52
C LEU A 89 -5.81 -0.10 13.73
N PRO A 90 -7.04 0.39 13.47
CA PRO A 90 -8.26 -0.43 13.51
C PRO A 90 -8.31 -1.48 12.40
N PRO A 91 -8.85 -2.69 12.59
CA PRO A 91 -8.88 -3.74 11.56
C PRO A 91 -9.54 -3.27 10.27
N ALA A 92 -9.08 -3.80 9.14
CA ALA A 92 -9.68 -3.49 7.84
C ALA A 92 -11.07 -4.13 7.71
N VAL A 93 -12.03 -3.39 7.14
CA VAL A 93 -13.33 -3.97 6.74
C VAL A 93 -13.12 -5.03 5.66
N ALA A 94 -13.84 -6.15 5.75
CA ALA A 94 -13.70 -7.23 4.78
C ALA A 94 -14.23 -6.79 3.40
N PRO A 95 -13.60 -7.20 2.27
CA PRO A 95 -13.99 -6.71 0.94
C PRO A 95 -15.47 -6.92 0.58
N ALA A 96 -16.01 -8.11 0.87
CA ALA A 96 -17.42 -8.41 0.61
C ALA A 96 -18.38 -7.60 1.51
N GLU A 97 -17.99 -7.38 2.77
CA GLU A 97 -18.74 -6.55 3.71
C GLU A 97 -18.75 -5.09 3.25
N ARG A 98 -17.59 -4.57 2.84
CA ARG A 98 -17.42 -3.23 2.27
C ARG A 98 -18.32 -3.03 1.05
N GLU A 99 -18.26 -3.93 0.08
CA GLU A 99 -19.11 -3.87 -1.13
C GLU A 99 -20.60 -3.88 -0.75
N ALA A 100 -21.02 -4.75 0.17
CA ALA A 100 -22.41 -4.87 0.58
C ALA A 100 -22.92 -3.60 1.31
N LEU A 101 -22.13 -3.05 2.24
CA LEU A 101 -22.49 -1.84 2.97
C LEU A 101 -22.58 -0.62 2.05
N LEU A 102 -21.60 -0.44 1.14
CA LEU A 102 -21.66 0.62 0.14
C LEU A 102 -22.86 0.44 -0.81
N ALA A 103 -23.19 -0.79 -1.21
CA ALA A 103 -24.36 -1.05 -2.03
C ALA A 103 -25.68 -0.73 -1.31
N GLN A 104 -25.76 -0.95 0.01
CA GLN A 104 -26.91 -0.53 0.81
C GLN A 104 -27.05 0.99 0.84
N LEU A 105 -25.95 1.73 1.04
CA LEU A 105 -25.97 3.20 1.00
C LEU A 105 -26.42 3.72 -0.36
N VAL A 106 -25.90 3.15 -1.45
CA VAL A 106 -26.31 3.51 -2.82
C VAL A 106 -27.78 3.19 -3.07
N GLY A 107 -28.26 2.02 -2.62
CA GLY A 107 -29.64 1.60 -2.80
C GLY A 107 -30.65 2.44 -2.01
N ALA A 108 -30.23 2.99 -0.86
CA ALA A 108 -31.02 3.91 -0.05
C ALA A 108 -30.98 5.36 -0.56
N PHE A 109 -30.06 5.70 -1.46
CA PHE A 109 -29.88 7.05 -1.94
C PHE A 109 -30.90 7.42 -3.03
N ALA A 110 -31.59 8.55 -2.81
CA ALA A 110 -32.48 9.16 -3.78
C ALA A 110 -31.99 10.57 -4.13
N ASP A 111 -32.24 10.99 -5.38
CA ASP A 111 -31.92 12.34 -5.84
C ASP A 111 -32.89 13.40 -5.27
N ASP A 112 -32.71 14.65 -5.66
CA ASP A 112 -33.53 15.79 -5.20
C ASP A 112 -35.03 15.65 -5.53
N ARG A 113 -35.38 14.74 -6.44
CA ARG A 113 -36.76 14.45 -6.86
C ARG A 113 -37.31 13.20 -6.18
N GLY A 114 -36.56 12.62 -5.23
CA GLY A 114 -36.91 11.37 -4.56
C GLY A 114 -36.78 10.15 -5.46
N GLN A 115 -36.09 10.26 -6.61
CA GLN A 115 -35.89 9.11 -7.50
C GLN A 115 -34.64 8.34 -7.06
N PRO A 116 -34.71 7.00 -6.95
CA PRO A 116 -33.54 6.20 -6.58
C PRO A 116 -32.47 6.33 -7.65
N ILE A 117 -31.22 6.54 -7.25
CA ILE A 117 -30.10 6.59 -8.23
C ILE A 117 -29.84 5.20 -8.83
N ALA A 118 -29.93 4.16 -8.01
CA ALA A 118 -29.85 2.77 -8.47
C ALA A 118 -31.26 2.21 -8.69
N GLN A 119 -31.56 1.80 -9.93
CA GLN A 119 -32.86 1.22 -10.32
C GLN A 119 -32.94 -0.29 -10.06
N SER A 120 -31.86 -0.91 -9.59
CA SER A 120 -31.81 -2.33 -9.24
C SER A 120 -30.67 -2.64 -8.25
N PRO A 121 -30.73 -3.77 -7.52
CA PRO A 121 -29.62 -4.23 -6.68
C PRO A 121 -28.31 -4.41 -7.45
N ALA A 122 -28.38 -4.88 -8.69
CA ALA A 122 -27.20 -5.05 -9.55
C ALA A 122 -26.56 -3.70 -9.88
N GLN A 123 -27.36 -2.66 -10.15
CA GLN A 123 -26.86 -1.31 -10.37
C GLN A 123 -26.26 -0.70 -9.10
N ALA A 124 -26.89 -0.94 -7.94
CA ALA A 124 -26.37 -0.47 -6.65
C ALA A 124 -24.99 -1.07 -6.35
N LEU A 125 -24.83 -2.38 -6.55
CA LEU A 125 -23.55 -3.06 -6.37
C LEU A 125 -22.48 -2.55 -7.34
N ARG A 126 -22.83 -2.29 -8.61
CA ARG A 126 -21.89 -1.72 -9.58
C ARG A 126 -21.41 -0.35 -9.12
N LEU A 127 -22.32 0.55 -8.74
CA LEU A 127 -21.98 1.89 -8.24
C LEU A 127 -21.19 1.84 -6.93
N ALA A 128 -21.49 0.90 -6.04
CA ALA A 128 -20.74 0.68 -4.81
C ALA A 128 -19.27 0.34 -5.08
N ARG A 129 -18.98 -0.45 -6.12
CA ARG A 129 -17.60 -0.75 -6.55
C ARG A 129 -16.88 0.49 -7.08
N GLU A 130 -17.56 1.31 -7.87
CA GLU A 130 -16.98 2.58 -8.35
C GLU A 130 -16.68 3.53 -7.18
N LEU A 131 -17.59 3.64 -6.21
CA LEU A 131 -17.38 4.43 -4.99
C LEU A 131 -16.24 3.88 -4.13
N GLY A 132 -16.12 2.55 -4.01
CA GLY A 132 -14.99 1.90 -3.36
C GLY A 132 -13.66 2.20 -4.06
N GLY A 133 -13.64 2.18 -5.39
CA GLY A 133 -12.48 2.57 -6.19
C GLY A 133 -12.08 4.02 -5.96
N LEU A 134 -13.04 4.95 -5.93
CA LEU A 134 -12.79 6.36 -5.61
C LEU A 134 -12.18 6.54 -4.21
N LEU A 135 -12.73 5.86 -3.20
CA LEU A 135 -12.17 5.87 -1.84
C LEU A 135 -10.73 5.37 -1.81
N ASP A 136 -10.43 4.31 -2.57
CA ASP A 136 -9.10 3.73 -2.65
C ASP A 136 -8.11 4.70 -3.33
N GLU A 137 -8.50 5.38 -4.40
CA GLU A 137 -7.68 6.39 -5.07
C GLU A 137 -7.37 7.58 -4.15
N LEU A 138 -8.38 8.10 -3.45
CA LEU A 138 -8.21 9.19 -2.47
C LEU A 138 -7.24 8.79 -1.36
N ALA A 139 -7.37 7.56 -0.85
CA ALA A 139 -6.48 7.04 0.18
C ALA A 139 -5.04 6.84 -0.32
N ILE A 140 -4.85 6.34 -1.55
CA ILE A 140 -3.53 6.16 -2.16
C ILE A 140 -2.84 7.52 -2.35
N GLU A 141 -3.56 8.51 -2.88
CA GLU A 141 -3.03 9.83 -3.18
C GLU A 141 -2.99 10.77 -1.98
N ASN A 142 -3.51 10.33 -0.82
CA ASN A 142 -3.59 11.13 0.41
C ASN A 142 -4.37 12.43 0.20
N VAL A 143 -5.49 12.32 -0.51
CA VAL A 143 -6.40 13.43 -0.78
C VAL A 143 -7.60 13.29 0.12
N ALA A 144 -7.84 14.32 0.94
CA ALA A 144 -9.05 14.40 1.74
C ALA A 144 -10.28 14.60 0.83
N PHE A 145 -11.39 13.96 1.21
CA PHE A 145 -12.61 13.97 0.40
C PHE A 145 -13.18 15.38 0.20
N ASP A 146 -13.07 16.26 1.21
CA ASP A 146 -13.51 17.67 1.16
C ASP A 146 -12.89 18.45 -0.01
N ARG A 147 -11.68 18.08 -0.45
CA ARG A 147 -11.04 18.67 -1.62
C ARG A 147 -11.79 18.38 -2.90
N LEU A 148 -12.45 17.22 -3.02
CA LEU A 148 -13.27 16.91 -4.19
C LEU A 148 -14.42 17.90 -4.33
N GLU A 149 -15.07 18.27 -3.23
CA GLU A 149 -16.20 19.21 -3.24
C GLU A 149 -15.81 20.58 -3.85
N SER A 150 -14.56 20.97 -3.63
CA SER A 150 -13.99 22.24 -4.11
C SER A 150 -13.49 22.23 -5.56
N LEU A 151 -13.52 21.10 -6.28
CA LEU A 151 -12.87 20.97 -7.60
C LEU A 151 -13.59 21.65 -8.77
N VAL A 152 -14.86 22.02 -8.65
CA VAL A 152 -15.64 22.55 -9.79
C VAL A 152 -16.13 23.97 -9.53
N GLU A 153 -15.56 24.91 -10.29
CA GLU A 153 -15.99 26.31 -10.38
C GLU A 153 -16.80 26.55 -11.67
N GLY A 154 -17.76 27.49 -11.66
CA GLY A 154 -18.48 27.96 -12.85
C GLY A 154 -19.84 27.30 -13.18
N ASN A 155 -20.30 27.46 -14.43
CA ASN A 155 -21.67 27.20 -14.90
C ASN A 155 -22.17 25.74 -14.87
N PHE A 156 -21.37 24.78 -14.36
CA PHE A 156 -21.75 23.37 -14.19
C PHE A 156 -22.35 23.07 -12.80
N ALA A 157 -22.55 24.09 -11.96
CA ALA A 157 -22.93 23.98 -10.56
C ALA A 157 -24.12 23.06 -10.28
N SER A 158 -25.17 23.03 -11.11
CA SER A 158 -26.38 22.25 -10.81
C SER A 158 -26.22 20.73 -10.98
N HIS A 159 -25.50 20.27 -12.01
CA HIS A 159 -25.20 18.85 -12.20
C HIS A 159 -24.10 18.40 -11.24
N TRP A 160 -23.11 19.27 -10.99
CA TRP A 160 -22.06 19.01 -10.02
C TRP A 160 -22.60 18.84 -8.60
N GLN A 161 -23.53 19.70 -8.18
CA GLN A 161 -24.17 19.60 -6.85
C GLN A 161 -24.87 18.25 -6.64
N ARG A 162 -25.47 17.65 -7.68
CA ARG A 162 -26.05 16.31 -7.58
C ARG A 162 -24.98 15.24 -7.37
N THR A 163 -23.87 15.34 -8.09
CA THR A 163 -22.73 14.44 -7.91
C THR A 163 -22.15 14.59 -6.51
N VAL A 164 -21.92 15.81 -6.01
CA VAL A 164 -21.43 16.04 -4.64
C VAL A 164 -22.38 15.46 -3.60
N ARG A 165 -23.71 15.65 -3.75
CA ARG A 165 -24.70 15.01 -2.87
C ARG A 165 -24.61 13.49 -2.89
N PHE A 166 -24.45 12.87 -4.06
CA PHE A 166 -24.25 11.42 -4.14
C PHE A 166 -22.93 10.99 -3.50
N LEU A 167 -21.85 11.75 -3.72
CA LEU A 167 -20.54 11.47 -3.14
C LEU A 167 -20.52 11.69 -1.62
N ALA A 168 -21.48 12.39 -1.01
CA ALA A 168 -21.64 12.43 0.44
C ALA A 168 -21.84 11.03 1.07
N ILE A 169 -22.25 10.03 0.29
CA ILE A 169 -22.20 8.61 0.70
C ILE A 169 -20.80 8.24 1.20
N VAL A 170 -19.76 8.59 0.44
CA VAL A 170 -18.37 8.26 0.76
C VAL A 170 -17.69 9.32 1.64
N GLY A 171 -18.13 10.58 1.57
CA GLY A 171 -17.60 11.68 2.38
C GLY A 171 -18.11 11.73 3.82
N GLU A 172 -19.37 11.32 4.06
CA GLU A 172 -20.02 11.49 5.36
C GLU A 172 -20.58 10.19 5.94
N ALA A 173 -21.36 9.43 5.16
CA ALA A 173 -22.05 8.25 5.67
C ALA A 173 -21.07 7.09 5.93
N TRP A 174 -20.18 6.83 4.96
CA TRP A 174 -19.22 5.75 5.03
C TRP A 174 -18.21 5.87 6.19
N PRO A 175 -17.57 7.05 6.44
CA PRO A 175 -16.67 7.20 7.59
C PRO A 175 -17.36 6.98 8.94
N LYS A 176 -18.64 7.35 9.08
CA LYS A 176 -19.44 7.10 10.30
C LYS A 176 -19.62 5.61 10.53
N ILE A 177 -20.01 4.86 9.50
CA ILE A 177 -20.18 3.40 9.58
C ILE A 177 -18.86 2.72 10.00
N LEU A 178 -17.74 3.10 9.40
CA LEU A 178 -16.43 2.57 9.77
C LEU A 178 -16.09 2.87 11.23
N THR A 179 -16.35 4.11 11.68
CA THR A 179 -16.12 4.53 13.07
C THR A 179 -16.96 3.73 14.06
N GLU A 180 -18.26 3.56 13.79
CA GLU A 180 -19.19 2.78 14.63
C GLU A 180 -18.78 1.30 14.72
N ARG A 181 -18.20 0.76 13.65
CA ARG A 181 -17.71 -0.63 13.60
C ARG A 181 -16.30 -0.78 14.16
N GLY A 182 -15.61 0.31 14.49
CA GLY A 182 -14.21 0.28 14.88
C GLY A 182 -13.30 -0.29 13.78
N GLN A 183 -13.64 -0.02 12.51
CA GLN A 183 -12.94 -0.52 11.32
C GLN A 183 -12.42 0.65 10.48
N ILE A 184 -11.62 0.32 9.47
CA ILE A 184 -11.09 1.25 8.47
C ILE A 184 -11.06 0.58 7.09
N ASP A 185 -11.00 1.33 6.01
CA ASP A 185 -10.76 0.77 4.68
C ASP A 185 -9.37 0.12 4.57
N ALA A 186 -9.29 -1.00 3.83
CA ALA A 186 -8.05 -1.75 3.67
C ALA A 186 -6.92 -0.92 3.03
N ILE A 187 -7.24 -0.10 2.02
CA ILE A 187 -6.26 0.75 1.34
C ILE A 187 -5.81 1.92 2.24
N ASP A 188 -6.72 2.54 2.98
CA ASP A 188 -6.34 3.58 3.97
C ASP A 188 -5.47 2.99 5.08
N ARG A 189 -5.86 1.83 5.65
CA ARG A 189 -5.05 1.11 6.64
C ARG A 189 -3.63 0.88 6.15
N ARG A 190 -3.47 0.34 4.93
CA ARG A 190 -2.19 0.09 4.30
C ARG A 190 -1.35 1.37 4.19
N THR A 191 -1.94 2.44 3.66
CA THR A 191 -1.25 3.73 3.51
C THR A 191 -0.79 4.27 4.86
N ARG A 192 -1.64 4.19 5.90
CA ARG A 192 -1.29 4.59 7.27
C ARG A 192 -0.19 3.72 7.87
N ALA A 193 -0.21 2.41 7.64
CA ALA A 193 0.80 1.49 8.14
C ALA A 193 2.19 1.80 7.57
N ILE A 194 2.28 2.06 6.26
CA ILE A 194 3.53 2.47 5.59
C ILE A 194 4.08 3.76 6.22
N ARG A 195 3.22 4.76 6.43
CA ARG A 195 3.63 6.04 7.04
C ARG A 195 4.05 5.91 8.50
N ALA A 196 3.31 5.13 9.28
CA ALA A 196 3.64 4.86 10.68
C ALA A 196 5.02 4.20 10.80
N ARG A 197 5.32 3.25 9.90
CA ARG A 197 6.66 2.64 9.78
C ARG A 197 7.72 3.68 9.45
N ALA A 198 7.49 4.51 8.43
CA ALA A 198 8.42 5.56 8.04
C ALA A 198 8.71 6.53 9.20
N ALA A 199 7.68 6.93 9.95
CA ALA A 199 7.83 7.77 11.14
C ALA A 199 8.63 7.08 12.25
N ARG A 200 8.34 5.80 12.53
CA ARG A 200 9.06 5.00 13.51
C ARG A 200 10.54 4.86 13.16
N TRP A 201 10.87 4.52 11.91
CA TRP A 201 12.25 4.35 11.47
C TRP A 201 13.04 5.66 11.44
N ARG A 202 12.39 6.81 11.25
CA ARG A 202 13.03 8.12 11.44
C ARG A 202 13.46 8.35 12.89
N GLY A 203 12.60 8.02 13.85
CA GLY A 203 12.88 8.23 15.28
C GLY A 203 13.77 7.14 15.90
N ARG A 204 13.64 5.90 15.41
CA ARG A 204 14.39 4.73 15.88
C ARG A 204 14.80 3.88 14.67
N PRO A 205 15.93 4.21 14.02
CA PRO A 205 16.46 3.43 12.90
C PRO A 205 16.63 1.95 13.28
N PRO A 206 16.23 1.00 12.42
CA PRO A 206 16.51 -0.41 12.67
C PRO A 206 18.02 -0.67 12.57
N ALA A 207 18.51 -1.60 13.42
CA ALA A 207 19.90 -2.08 13.33
C ALA A 207 20.12 -2.98 12.11
N THR A 208 19.08 -3.70 11.69
CA THR A 208 19.02 -4.52 10.49
C THR A 208 19.22 -3.68 9.22
N PRO A 209 20.11 -4.07 8.29
CA PRO A 209 20.19 -3.47 6.97
C PRO A 209 18.88 -3.59 6.19
N VAL A 210 18.47 -2.52 5.52
CA VAL A 210 17.20 -2.46 4.78
C VAL A 210 17.44 -2.11 3.31
N ILE A 211 16.91 -2.92 2.40
CA ILE A 211 16.92 -2.65 0.97
C ILE A 211 15.49 -2.51 0.48
N ALA A 212 15.13 -1.37 -0.09
CA ALA A 212 13.93 -1.26 -0.92
C ALA A 212 14.29 -1.48 -2.39
N ALA A 213 13.72 -2.49 -3.03
CA ALA A 213 14.09 -2.87 -4.39
C ALA A 213 12.88 -2.93 -5.31
N GLY A 214 13.00 -2.36 -6.51
CA GLY A 214 12.01 -2.46 -7.58
C GLY A 214 10.82 -1.49 -7.46
N SER A 215 10.81 -0.63 -6.44
CA SER A 215 9.80 0.43 -6.28
C SER A 215 10.40 1.77 -6.69
N THR A 216 9.65 2.54 -7.50
CA THR A 216 9.99 3.91 -7.92
C THR A 216 9.32 4.97 -7.05
N GLY A 217 8.55 4.60 -6.03
CA GLY A 217 7.91 5.57 -5.13
C GLY A 217 6.80 6.39 -5.79
N SER A 218 6.04 5.82 -6.72
CA SER A 218 4.92 6.51 -7.38
C SER A 218 3.82 6.88 -6.38
N GLN A 219 3.53 6.01 -5.40
CA GLN A 219 2.55 6.29 -4.34
C GLN A 219 3.17 7.15 -3.22
N PRO A 220 2.51 8.22 -2.75
CA PRO A 220 3.02 9.12 -1.72
C PRO A 220 3.57 8.43 -0.47
N ALA A 221 2.80 7.54 0.17
CA ALA A 221 3.27 6.84 1.37
C ALA A 221 4.51 5.97 1.11
N THR A 222 4.58 5.32 -0.06
CA THR A 222 5.76 4.54 -0.44
C THR A 222 6.96 5.45 -0.66
N ARG A 223 6.78 6.59 -1.32
CA ARG A 223 7.84 7.59 -1.51
C ARG A 223 8.40 8.09 -0.18
N GLU A 224 7.52 8.39 0.78
CA GLU A 224 7.91 8.80 2.13
C GLU A 224 8.75 7.71 2.81
N LEU A 225 8.34 6.43 2.73
CA LEU A 225 9.11 5.33 3.29
C LEU A 225 10.46 5.15 2.58
N LEU A 226 10.50 5.24 1.25
CA LEU A 226 11.74 5.17 0.49
C LEU A 226 12.72 6.27 0.91
N ALA A 227 12.25 7.52 1.06
CA ALA A 227 13.08 8.62 1.54
C ALA A 227 13.69 8.30 2.91
N VAL A 228 12.90 7.75 3.85
CA VAL A 228 13.41 7.31 5.15
C VAL A 228 14.46 6.22 5.01
N ILE A 229 14.22 5.22 4.16
CA ILE A 229 15.18 4.14 3.91
C ILE A 229 16.49 4.69 3.36
N ALA A 230 16.46 5.70 2.47
CA ALA A 230 17.69 6.31 1.97
C ALA A 230 18.54 6.97 3.06
N ASP A 231 17.91 7.44 4.14
CA ASP A 231 18.58 8.12 5.26
C ASP A 231 19.01 7.16 6.38
N LEU A 232 18.63 5.87 6.31
CA LEU A 232 19.04 4.88 7.32
C LEU A 232 20.56 4.58 7.22
N PRO A 233 21.25 4.30 8.34
CA PRO A 233 22.69 4.00 8.34
C PRO A 233 23.12 2.88 7.40
N HIS A 234 22.25 1.88 7.21
CA HIS A 234 22.45 0.72 6.34
C HIS A 234 21.31 0.56 5.32
N GLY A 235 20.69 1.67 4.96
CA GLY A 235 19.58 1.71 4.02
C GLY A 235 20.02 1.82 2.56
N ARG A 236 19.31 1.10 1.68
CA ARG A 236 19.56 1.12 0.24
C ARG A 236 18.26 1.10 -0.55
N ILE A 237 18.23 1.82 -1.66
CA ILE A 237 17.17 1.79 -2.67
C ILE A 237 17.77 1.24 -3.95
N VAL A 238 17.14 0.25 -4.56
CA VAL A 238 17.53 -0.30 -5.86
C VAL A 238 16.36 -0.13 -6.83
N VAL A 239 16.50 0.73 -7.84
CA VAL A 239 15.46 1.00 -8.84
C VAL A 239 15.77 0.31 -10.17
N PRO A 240 14.76 -0.06 -10.97
CA PRO A 240 14.99 -0.42 -12.36
C PRO A 240 15.41 0.83 -13.15
N GLY A 241 16.46 0.71 -13.97
CA GLY A 241 16.99 1.78 -14.83
C GLY A 241 16.84 1.48 -16.30
#